data_AF-U6M5P9-F1
#
_entry.id   AF-U6M5P9-F1
#
_cell.length_a   1.000
_cell.length_b   1.000
_cell.length_c   1.000
_cell.angle_alpha   90.00
_cell.angle_beta   90.00
_cell.angle_gamma   90.00
#
_symmetry.space_group_name_H-M   'P 1'
#
loop_
_entity.id
_entity.type
_entity.pdbx_description
1 polymer ?
#
loop_
_entity_poly.entity_id
_entity_poly.type
_entity_poly.pdbx_seq_one_letter_code
_entity_poly.pdbx_strand_id
1 'polypeptide(L)'
;VGASSGAEGPESVFVVECTKDGDVWRSGVPVKLRNAFLDSNLQASQQHMFTYNNCGRGCPIASHLEVSVVKSRPSSWSWNKPADSWVAQPQLLFLAEGEAAEASARDEL
;
A
#
# COMPACT_ATOMS: atom_id res chain seq x y z
N VAL A 1 -8.19 4.41 22.53
CA VAL A 1 -8.92 3.67 21.48
C VAL A 1 -8.09 2.41 21.22
N GLY A 2 -8.55 1.25 21.70
CA GLY A 2 -7.80 -0.01 21.55
C GLY A 2 -8.12 -0.63 20.20
N ALA A 3 -7.09 -1.05 19.46
CA ALA A 3 -7.28 -1.85 18.25
C ALA A 3 -7.98 -3.17 18.65
N SER A 4 -9.10 -3.46 18.00
CA SER A 4 -9.82 -4.71 18.16
C SER A 4 -8.96 -5.85 17.63
N SER A 5 -8.56 -6.79 18.48
CA SER A 5 -7.82 -8.01 18.12
C SER A 5 -8.72 -9.06 17.45
N GLY A 6 -9.66 -8.62 16.62
CA GLY A 6 -10.44 -9.52 15.77
C GLY A 6 -9.53 -10.04 14.66
N ALA A 7 -9.66 -11.33 14.33
CA ALA A 7 -9.00 -11.86 13.14
C ALA A 7 -9.47 -11.05 11.93
N GLU A 8 -8.53 -10.35 11.28
CA GLU A 8 -8.84 -9.58 10.07
C GLU A 8 -9.34 -10.54 8.98
N GLY A 9 -10.44 -10.17 8.31
CA GLY A 9 -11.02 -11.00 7.27
C GLY A 9 -10.23 -10.96 5.96
N PRO A 10 -10.63 -11.75 4.95
CA PRO A 10 -9.97 -11.79 3.64
C PRO A 10 -9.95 -10.42 2.93
N GLU A 11 -10.81 -9.48 3.32
CA GLU A 11 -10.81 -8.09 2.85
C GLU A 11 -9.57 -7.30 3.26
N SER A 12 -8.91 -7.66 4.35
CA SER A 12 -7.66 -7.03 4.82
C SER A 12 -6.40 -7.71 4.27
N VAL A 13 -6.55 -8.87 3.62
CA VAL A 13 -5.41 -9.65 3.13
C VAL A 13 -4.98 -9.17 1.74
N PHE A 14 -3.69 -8.87 1.60
CA PHE A 14 -3.05 -8.53 0.32
C PHE A 14 -1.95 -9.53 -0.02
N VAL A 15 -1.97 -10.03 -1.26
CA VAL A 15 -0.93 -10.88 -1.84
C VAL A 15 0.06 -9.99 -2.58
N VAL A 16 1.35 -10.18 -2.29
CA VAL A 16 2.43 -9.48 -3.00
C VAL A 16 2.76 -10.24 -4.28
N GLU A 17 2.66 -9.56 -5.41
CA GLU A 17 3.03 -10.10 -6.72
C GLU A 17 4.35 -9.45 -7.18
N CYS A 18 5.42 -10.25 -7.16
CA CYS A 18 6.74 -9.81 -7.59
C CYS A 18 6.81 -9.70 -9.12
N THR A 19 7.45 -8.63 -9.63
CA THR A 19 7.63 -8.38 -11.07
C THR A 19 8.66 -9.30 -11.73
N LYS A 20 9.46 -10.01 -10.93
CA LYS A 20 10.42 -11.03 -11.36
C LYS A 20 10.20 -12.28 -10.52
N ASP A 21 10.51 -13.44 -11.09
CA ASP A 21 10.51 -14.71 -10.37
C ASP A 21 11.40 -14.59 -9.12
N GLY A 22 10.76 -14.59 -7.96
CA GLY A 22 11.40 -14.37 -6.67
C GLY A 22 10.39 -14.66 -5.57
N ASP A 23 10.87 -15.36 -4.54
CA ASP A 23 10.14 -15.74 -3.33
C ASP A 23 10.06 -14.62 -2.30
N VAL A 24 10.88 -13.57 -2.45
CA VAL A 24 11.00 -12.47 -1.49
C VAL A 24 10.87 -11.11 -2.18
N TRP A 25 10.02 -10.24 -1.62
CA TRP A 25 9.98 -8.82 -1.99
C TRP A 25 11.21 -8.08 -1.45
N ARG A 26 12.02 -7.54 -2.35
CA ARG A 26 13.20 -6.73 -2.01
C ARG A 26 12.89 -5.24 -2.13
N SER A 27 13.38 -4.44 -1.17
CA SER A 27 13.28 -2.97 -1.21
C SER A 27 13.84 -2.41 -2.52
N GLY A 28 13.21 -1.34 -3.03
CA GLY A 28 13.57 -0.75 -4.33
C GLY A 28 13.08 -1.55 -5.54
N VAL A 29 12.58 -2.78 -5.38
CA VAL A 29 11.97 -3.56 -6.47
C VAL A 29 10.45 -3.32 -6.50
N PRO A 30 9.88 -2.95 -7.66
CA PRO A 30 8.44 -2.77 -7.78
C PRO A 30 7.66 -4.09 -7.64
N VAL A 31 6.53 -4.03 -6.95
CA VAL A 31 5.56 -5.12 -6.78
C VAL A 31 4.14 -4.65 -7.02
N LYS A 32 3.22 -5.59 -7.20
CA LYS A 32 1.78 -5.33 -7.12
C LYS A 32 1.23 -5.90 -5.82
N LEU A 33 0.18 -5.27 -5.30
CA LEU A 33 -0.50 -5.70 -4.08
C LEU A 33 -1.93 -6.07 -4.43
N ARG A 34 -2.24 -7.36 -4.50
CA ARG A 34 -3.57 -7.86 -4.88
C ARG A 34 -4.40 -8.17 -3.64
N ASN A 35 -5.56 -7.55 -3.49
CA ASN A 35 -6.48 -7.87 -2.41
C ASN A 35 -7.06 -9.28 -2.63
N ALA A 36 -7.01 -10.12 -1.60
CA ALA A 36 -7.43 -11.52 -1.69
C ALA A 36 -8.95 -11.67 -1.90
N PHE A 37 -9.76 -10.79 -1.30
CA PHE A 37 -11.21 -10.83 -1.43
C PHE A 37 -11.71 -10.30 -2.77
N LEU A 38 -11.15 -9.19 -3.25
CA LEU A 38 -11.59 -8.53 -4.48
C LEU A 38 -10.90 -9.08 -5.74
N ASP A 39 -9.83 -9.84 -5.59
CA ASP A 39 -8.98 -10.33 -6.68
C ASP A 39 -8.53 -9.20 -7.62
N SER A 40 -8.17 -8.06 -7.04
CA SER A 40 -7.74 -6.88 -7.78
C SER A 40 -6.64 -6.12 -7.06
N ASN A 41 -5.89 -5.32 -7.82
CA ASN A 41 -4.71 -4.63 -7.33
C ASN A 41 -5.04 -3.32 -6.62
N LEU A 42 -4.28 -3.03 -5.58
CA LEU A 42 -4.17 -1.71 -4.98
C LEU A 42 -3.56 -0.76 -6.02
N GLN A 43 -4.23 0.37 -6.22
CA GLN A 43 -3.84 1.35 -7.23
C GLN A 43 -3.91 2.77 -6.68
N ALA A 44 -3.07 3.64 -7.24
CA ALA A 44 -3.11 5.08 -6.99
C ALA A 44 -2.83 5.88 -8.28
N SER A 45 -3.47 7.04 -8.42
CA SER A 45 -3.35 7.87 -9.63
C SER A 45 -3.32 9.36 -9.32
N GLN A 46 -2.49 10.09 -10.07
CA GLN A 46 -2.54 11.55 -10.11
C GLN A 46 -3.87 12.08 -10.67
N GLN A 47 -4.57 11.30 -11.49
CA GLN A 47 -5.88 11.71 -12.03
C GLN A 47 -6.98 11.75 -10.97
N HIS A 48 -6.81 10.99 -9.90
CA HIS A 48 -7.75 10.87 -8.79
C HIS A 48 -7.22 11.56 -7.53
N MET A 49 -6.34 12.55 -7.70
CA MET A 49 -5.84 13.34 -6.58
C MET A 49 -6.99 14.13 -5.92
N PHE A 50 -7.00 14.17 -4.60
CA PHE A 50 -7.97 14.96 -3.86
C PHE A 50 -7.72 16.45 -4.10
N THR A 51 -8.80 17.19 -4.39
CA THR A 51 -8.80 18.63 -4.64
C THR A 51 -9.90 19.26 -3.80
N TYR A 52 -9.82 20.58 -3.59
CA TYR A 52 -10.91 21.30 -2.93
C TYR A 52 -12.27 21.19 -3.65
N ASN A 53 -12.25 20.83 -4.95
CA ASN A 53 -13.46 20.65 -5.74
C ASN A 53 -14.13 19.29 -5.51
N ASN A 54 -13.37 18.21 -5.26
CA ASN A 54 -13.92 16.86 -5.05
C ASN A 54 -14.00 16.43 -3.58
N CYS A 55 -13.24 17.09 -2.69
CA CYS A 55 -13.19 16.81 -1.25
C CYS A 55 -13.86 17.92 -0.41
N GLY A 56 -14.22 19.05 -1.03
CA GLY A 56 -14.90 20.18 -0.38
C GLY A 56 -13.96 21.24 0.21
N ARG A 57 -14.54 22.35 0.69
CA ARG A 57 -13.80 23.45 1.32
C ARG A 57 -13.13 22.99 2.61
N GLY A 58 -11.84 23.27 2.76
CA GLY A 58 -11.07 22.90 3.95
C GLY A 58 -10.56 21.45 3.96
N CYS A 59 -10.52 20.77 2.81
CA CYS A 59 -10.03 19.39 2.71
C CYS A 59 -8.59 19.25 3.24
N PRO A 60 -8.35 18.50 4.33
CA PRO A 60 -7.03 18.36 4.94
C PRO A 60 -6.09 17.45 4.13
N ILE A 61 -6.64 16.69 3.18
CA ILE A 61 -5.92 15.77 2.31
C ILE A 61 -5.86 16.27 0.87
N ALA A 62 -6.13 17.56 0.63
CA ALA A 62 -5.95 18.14 -0.70
C ALA A 62 -4.51 17.92 -1.17
N SER A 63 -4.35 17.54 -2.44
CA SER A 63 -3.08 17.10 -3.06
C SER A 63 -2.61 15.68 -2.71
N HIS A 64 -3.34 14.93 -1.87
CA HIS A 64 -3.04 13.51 -1.67
C HIS A 64 -3.63 12.68 -2.81
N LEU A 65 -2.95 11.58 -3.16
CA LEU A 65 -3.48 10.62 -4.14
C LEU A 65 -4.57 9.77 -3.49
N GLU A 66 -5.65 9.53 -4.22
CA GLU A 66 -6.58 8.46 -3.88
C GLU A 66 -5.89 7.09 -4.06
N VAL A 67 -6.05 6.24 -3.05
CA VAL A 67 -5.62 4.84 -3.07
C VAL A 67 -6.87 3.97 -3.01
N SER A 68 -7.03 3.06 -3.96
CA SER A 68 -8.22 2.22 -4.07
C SER A 68 -7.89 0.79 -4.54
N VAL A 69 -8.82 -0.13 -4.34
CA VAL A 69 -8.84 -1.45 -4.99
C VAL A 69 -10.09 -1.50 -5.84
N VAL A 70 -9.95 -1.68 -7.15
CA VAL A 70 -11.08 -1.58 -8.08
C VAL A 70 -11.19 -2.84 -8.91
N LYS A 71 -12.37 -3.47 -8.91
CA LYS A 71 -12.63 -4.73 -9.64
C LYS A 71 -12.66 -4.58 -11.17
N SER A 72 -12.78 -3.36 -11.70
CA SER A 72 -12.85 -3.11 -13.15
C SER A 72 -11.46 -3.03 -13.78
N ARG A 73 -11.35 -3.48 -15.04
CA ARG A 73 -10.13 -3.32 -15.83
C ARG A 73 -9.71 -1.84 -15.80
N PRO A 74 -8.44 -1.52 -15.48
CA PRO A 74 -7.99 -0.13 -15.50
C PRO A 74 -8.25 0.43 -16.90
N SER A 75 -8.84 1.62 -16.98
CA SER A 75 -9.10 2.26 -18.26
C SER A 75 -7.77 2.42 -19.00
N SER A 76 -7.75 2.06 -20.29
CA SER A 76 -6.55 2.02 -21.13
C SER A 76 -5.95 3.41 -21.45
N TRP A 77 -6.41 4.47 -20.78
CA TRP A 77 -6.20 5.86 -21.19
C TRP A 77 -5.34 6.70 -20.26
N SER A 78 -4.71 6.13 -19.23
CA SER A 78 -4.16 6.99 -18.17
C SER A 78 -2.97 6.49 -17.37
N TRP A 79 -2.02 5.74 -17.94
CA TRP A 79 -0.93 5.21 -17.11
C TRP A 79 0.44 5.39 -17.78
N ASN A 80 1.06 6.56 -17.54
CA ASN A 80 2.48 6.77 -17.87
C ASN A 80 3.41 5.89 -17.00
N LYS A 81 2.90 5.39 -15.87
CA LYS A 81 3.42 4.29 -15.05
C LYS A 81 2.22 3.44 -14.60
N PRO A 82 2.37 2.12 -14.39
CA PRO A 82 1.28 1.29 -13.92
C PRO A 82 0.77 1.81 -12.57
N ALA A 83 -0.54 2.08 -12.47
CA ALA A 83 -1.21 2.56 -11.26
C ALA A 83 -0.99 1.66 -10.03
N ASP A 84 -0.67 0.40 -10.31
CA ASP A 84 -0.62 -0.74 -9.41
C ASP A 84 0.82 -1.18 -9.08
N SER A 85 1.82 -0.36 -9.41
CA SER A 85 3.23 -0.65 -9.17
C SER A 85 3.76 0.13 -7.97
N TRP A 86 4.09 -0.61 -6.91
CA TRP A 86 4.51 -0.09 -5.61
C TRP A 86 5.97 -0.41 -5.34
N VAL A 87 6.72 0.56 -4.83
CA VAL A 87 8.13 0.38 -4.43
C VAL A 87 8.24 0.67 -2.95
N ALA A 88 8.72 -0.30 -2.17
CA ALA A 88 9.07 -0.05 -0.77
C ALA A 88 10.21 0.98 -0.72
N GLN A 89 9.97 2.07 0.02
CA GLN A 89 11.06 3.00 0.33
C GLN A 89 12.06 2.29 1.25
N PRO A 90 13.37 2.39 0.99
CA PRO A 90 14.41 1.72 1.79
C PRO A 90 14.33 2.02 3.29
N GLN A 91 13.84 3.21 3.68
CA GLN A 91 13.71 3.64 5.07
C GLN A 91 12.44 3.16 5.80
N LEU A 92 11.53 2.44 5.15
CA LEU A 92 10.36 1.81 5.79
C LEU A 92 10.66 0.33 6.01
N LEU A 93 11.55 0.03 6.95
CA LEU A 93 11.74 -1.32 7.44
C LEU A 93 10.49 -1.71 8.25
N PHE A 94 9.66 -2.59 7.69
CA PHE A 94 8.68 -3.31 8.48
C PHE A 94 9.45 -4.29 9.34
N LEU A 95 9.67 -3.95 10.62
CA LEU A 95 10.15 -4.92 11.59
C LEU A 95 9.15 -6.07 11.62
N ALA A 96 9.64 -7.30 11.58
CA ALA A 96 8.78 -8.45 11.77
C ALA A 96 8.06 -8.31 13.13
N GLU A 97 6.81 -8.76 13.21
CA GLU A 97 6.04 -8.71 14.45
C GLU A 97 6.83 -9.45 15.55
N GLY A 98 7.30 -8.70 16.56
CA GLY A 98 8.14 -9.20 17.66
C GLY A 98 9.60 -8.71 17.69
N GLU A 99 10.12 -8.08 16.63
CA GLU A 99 11.55 -7.69 16.56
C GLU A 99 11.87 -6.37 17.29
N ALA A 100 10.85 -5.54 17.57
CA ALA A 100 11.01 -4.27 18.27
C ALA A 100 11.43 -4.41 19.74
N ALA A 101 11.26 -5.60 20.35
CA ALA A 101 11.60 -5.81 21.76
C ALA A 101 13.12 -5.98 21.99
N GLU A 102 13.88 -6.48 21.01
CA GLU A 102 15.32 -6.70 21.18
C GLU A 102 16.19 -5.48 20.80
N ALA A 103 15.69 -4.60 19.92
CA ALA A 103 16.42 -3.40 19.53
C ALA A 103 16.55 -2.36 20.67
N SER A 104 15.58 -2.32 21.60
CA SER A 104 15.62 -1.40 22.75
C SER A 104 16.60 -1.81 23.86
N ALA A 105 17.12 -3.04 23.84
CA ALA A 105 17.98 -3.57 24.90
C ALA A 105 19.48 -3.50 24.57
N ARG A 106 19.85 -3.21 23.31
CA ARG A 106 21.25 -3.19 22.86
C ARG A 106 21.87 -1.81 22.81
N ASP A 107 21.13 -0.76 23.16
CA ASP A 107 21.57 0.65 23.10
C ASP A 107 21.75 1.28 24.50
N GLU A 108 21.93 0.44 25.54
CA GLU A 108 22.30 0.89 26.90
C GLU A 108 23.49 0.09 27.49
N LEU A 109 24.56 -0.14 26.73
CA LEU A 109 25.85 -0.62 27.26
C LEU A 109 27.06 -0.03 26.53
#